data_AF-A0A1Y2KUI2-F1
#
_entry.id   AF-A0A1Y2KUI2-F1
#
_cell.length_a   1.000
_cell.length_b   1.000
_cell.length_c   1.000
_cell.angle_alpha   90.00
_cell.angle_beta   90.00
_cell.angle_gamma   90.00
#
_symmetry.space_group_name_H-M   'P 1'
#
loop_
_entity.id
_entity.type
_entity.pdbx_description
1 polymer ?
#
loop_
_entity_poly.entity_id
_entity_poly.type
_entity_poly.pdbx_seq_one_letter_code
_entity_poly.pdbx_strand_id
1 'polypeptide(L)'
;PATAIITSANVGDVDLGTTDALDSTVFGGGTITVSIGSADASEQLTIDASSLPTGVTQSGGTNGANLVITLDNDTTVAEVNAILDAIRYSTNSDTFTGGERTITTTLSDGNNVQPDGGTGTVNAGGPAPLSKMLTSKITVVEKN
;
A
#
# COMPACT_ATOMS: atom_id res chain seq x y z
N PRO A 1 -19.82 1.21 -7.85
CA PRO A 1 -18.67 0.70 -8.64
C PRO A 1 -17.39 1.08 -7.91
N ALA A 2 -16.37 0.21 -7.91
CA ALA A 2 -15.12 0.48 -7.21
C ALA A 2 -14.34 1.60 -7.94
N THR A 3 -13.83 2.58 -7.19
CA THR A 3 -13.13 3.76 -7.74
C THR A 3 -11.64 3.66 -7.45
N ALA A 4 -10.80 3.91 -8.45
CA ALA A 4 -9.35 4.01 -8.26
C ALA A 4 -9.03 5.22 -7.38
N ILE A 5 -8.21 5.01 -6.36
CA ILE A 5 -7.90 6.04 -5.36
C ILE A 5 -6.51 6.66 -5.61
N ILE A 6 -5.62 5.88 -6.19
CA ILE A 6 -4.24 6.25 -6.46
C ILE A 6 -4.10 6.28 -7.97
N THR A 7 -3.82 7.45 -8.53
CA THR A 7 -3.42 7.60 -9.93
C THR A 7 -2.02 8.17 -9.92
N SER A 8 -1.07 7.45 -10.52
CA SER A 8 0.34 7.87 -10.63
C SER A 8 1.15 7.79 -9.33
N ALA A 9 1.08 6.66 -8.61
CA ALA A 9 2.06 6.37 -7.58
C ALA A 9 3.47 6.33 -8.18
N ASN A 10 4.37 7.16 -7.67
CA ASN A 10 5.79 7.06 -7.94
C ASN A 10 6.48 6.77 -6.60
N VAL A 11 6.71 5.49 -6.32
CA VAL A 11 7.59 5.09 -5.21
C VAL A 11 9.02 5.23 -5.71
N GLY A 12 9.53 6.46 -5.61
CA GLY A 12 10.90 6.82 -5.94
C GLY A 12 11.85 6.70 -4.76
N ASP A 13 11.55 5.80 -3.81
CA ASP A 13 12.40 5.43 -2.68
C ASP A 13 12.36 6.31 -1.40
N VAL A 14 12.55 5.66 -0.23
CA VAL A 14 12.81 6.27 1.07
C VAL A 14 14.29 6.13 1.50
N ASP A 15 15.07 5.11 1.07
CA ASP A 15 16.55 4.97 1.20
C ASP A 15 17.24 3.69 0.57
N LEU A 16 16.86 3.21 -0.63
CA LEU A 16 17.45 2.11 -1.40
C LEU A 16 18.88 2.37 -1.92
N GLY A 17 19.41 3.59 -1.80
CA GLY A 17 20.70 4.00 -2.39
C GLY A 17 21.91 4.03 -1.45
N THR A 18 21.76 3.77 -0.15
CA THR A 18 22.85 3.98 0.83
C THR A 18 23.64 2.72 1.19
N THR A 19 23.24 1.55 0.69
CA THR A 19 23.86 0.25 1.02
C THR A 19 24.26 -0.48 -0.26
N ASP A 20 25.57 -0.60 -0.52
CA ASP A 20 26.16 -1.20 -1.74
C ASP A 20 25.72 -2.64 -2.05
N ALA A 21 25.09 -3.32 -1.08
CA ALA A 21 24.63 -4.71 -1.21
C ALA A 21 23.20 -4.86 -1.74
N LEU A 22 22.47 -3.76 -1.98
CA LEU A 22 21.07 -3.82 -2.40
C LEU A 22 20.90 -3.88 -3.92
N ASP A 23 19.88 -4.64 -4.33
CA ASP A 23 19.32 -4.48 -5.67
C ASP A 23 18.38 -3.28 -5.66
N SER A 24 18.76 -2.22 -6.39
CA SER A 24 17.97 -0.99 -6.54
C SER A 24 16.57 -1.18 -7.14
N THR A 25 16.27 -2.37 -7.69
CA THR A 25 14.96 -2.72 -8.25
C THR A 25 14.07 -3.46 -7.26
N VAL A 26 14.64 -3.99 -6.18
CA VAL A 26 13.92 -4.67 -5.10
C VAL A 26 13.60 -3.64 -4.02
N PHE A 27 12.32 -3.53 -3.64
CA PHE A 27 11.92 -2.67 -2.53
C PHE A 27 12.25 -3.33 -1.19
N GLY A 28 11.95 -4.63 -1.08
CA GLY A 28 12.12 -5.41 0.13
C GLY A 28 10.81 -5.66 0.86
N GLY A 29 10.92 -6.16 2.10
CA GLY A 29 9.80 -6.26 3.02
C GLY A 29 9.23 -4.89 3.42
N GLY A 30 8.22 -4.89 4.29
CA GLY A 30 7.60 -3.66 4.78
C GLY A 30 6.08 -3.70 4.69
N THR A 31 5.44 -2.52 4.73
CA THR A 31 3.97 -2.43 4.70
C THR A 31 3.46 -1.25 3.91
N ILE A 32 2.31 -1.44 3.26
CA ILE A 32 1.47 -0.36 2.72
C ILE A 32 0.20 -0.32 3.59
N THR A 33 -0.03 0.81 4.25
CA THR A 33 -1.27 1.05 5.02
C THR A 33 -2.09 2.12 4.34
N VAL A 34 -3.36 1.83 4.04
CA VAL A 34 -4.31 2.79 3.46
C VAL A 34 -5.48 2.98 4.41
N SER A 35 -5.83 4.24 4.70
CA SER A 35 -6.95 4.61 5.58
C SER A 35 -7.85 5.63 4.93
N ILE A 36 -9.16 5.54 5.24
CA ILE A 36 -10.16 6.53 4.89
C ILE A 36 -10.35 7.46 6.10
N GLY A 37 -10.19 8.76 5.89
CA GLY A 37 -10.46 9.76 6.92
C GLY A 37 -11.93 9.73 7.33
N SER A 38 -12.19 9.57 8.63
CA SER A 38 -13.53 9.47 9.20
C SER A 38 -14.38 8.33 8.59
N ALA A 39 -13.75 7.20 8.26
CA ALA A 39 -14.43 6.03 7.71
C ALA A 39 -15.60 5.56 8.59
N ASP A 40 -16.68 5.12 7.95
CA ASP A 40 -17.74 4.37 8.61
C ASP A 40 -17.77 2.89 8.19
N ALA A 41 -18.65 2.11 8.83
CA ALA A 41 -18.75 0.66 8.63
C ALA A 41 -19.24 0.24 7.23
N SER A 42 -19.68 1.18 6.39
CA SER A 42 -20.07 0.89 5.02
C SER A 42 -18.92 0.99 4.03
N GLU A 43 -17.83 1.65 4.41
CA GLU A 43 -16.73 1.98 3.50
C GLU A 43 -15.66 0.89 3.47
N GLN A 44 -15.17 0.59 2.27
CA GLN A 44 -14.26 -0.50 1.99
C GLN A 44 -13.07 -0.01 1.17
N LEU A 45 -11.90 -0.58 1.45
CA LEU A 45 -10.68 -0.51 0.65
C LEU A 45 -10.35 -1.92 0.19
N THR A 46 -10.32 -2.13 -1.12
CA THR A 46 -10.12 -3.45 -1.70
C THR A 46 -8.93 -3.47 -2.65
N ILE A 47 -8.34 -4.64 -2.80
CA ILE A 47 -7.40 -4.99 -3.86
C ILE A 47 -7.77 -6.40 -4.31
N ASP A 48 -7.65 -6.67 -5.61
CA ASP A 48 -7.85 -8.03 -6.12
C ASP A 48 -6.66 -8.89 -5.66
N ALA A 49 -6.93 -10.06 -5.08
CA ALA A 49 -5.89 -10.97 -4.63
C ALA A 49 -4.94 -11.40 -5.77
N SER A 50 -5.44 -11.42 -7.02
CA SER A 50 -4.60 -11.68 -8.20
C SER A 50 -3.62 -10.55 -8.54
N SER A 51 -3.80 -9.36 -7.95
CA SER A 51 -2.88 -8.23 -8.06
C SER A 51 -1.81 -8.23 -6.97
N LEU A 52 -1.83 -9.19 -6.04
CA LEU A 52 -0.79 -9.36 -5.05
C LEU A 52 0.30 -10.29 -5.59
N PRO A 53 1.57 -9.88 -5.57
CA PRO A 53 2.70 -10.78 -5.83
C PRO A 53 2.71 -11.96 -4.87
N THR A 54 3.47 -13.00 -5.22
CA THR A 54 3.66 -14.14 -4.31
C THR A 54 4.31 -13.67 -3.01
N GLY A 55 3.89 -14.21 -1.86
CA GLY A 55 4.43 -13.83 -0.55
C GLY A 55 3.83 -12.56 0.06
N VAL A 56 3.31 -11.65 -0.78
CA VAL A 56 2.60 -10.44 -0.33
C VAL A 56 1.21 -10.81 0.20
N THR A 57 0.84 -10.23 1.34
CA THR A 57 -0.45 -10.53 2.00
C THR A 57 -1.25 -9.27 2.30
N GLN A 58 -2.57 -9.42 2.38
CA GLN A 58 -3.51 -8.36 2.74
C GLN A 58 -4.21 -8.69 4.05
N SER A 59 -4.51 -7.64 4.84
CA SER A 59 -5.46 -7.66 5.94
C SER A 59 -6.30 -6.38 6.00
N GLY A 60 -7.45 -6.45 6.65
CA GLY A 60 -8.34 -5.29 6.84
C GLY A 60 -9.02 -4.81 5.56
N GLY A 61 -9.27 -3.51 5.48
CA GLY A 61 -9.94 -2.85 4.34
C GLY A 61 -11.47 -2.99 4.32
N THR A 62 -12.07 -3.57 5.36
CA THR A 62 -13.53 -3.74 5.45
C THR A 62 -14.09 -3.06 6.69
N ASN A 63 -15.35 -2.64 6.62
CA ASN A 63 -16.10 -1.95 7.65
C ASN A 63 -15.36 -0.72 8.20
N GLY A 64 -14.78 0.07 7.30
CA GLY A 64 -14.00 1.27 7.65
C GLY A 64 -12.62 0.99 8.24
N ALA A 65 -12.21 -0.27 8.40
CA ALA A 65 -10.88 -0.62 8.86
C ALA A 65 -9.82 -0.30 7.79
N ASN A 66 -8.62 0.06 8.24
CA ASN A 66 -7.49 0.28 7.35
C ASN A 66 -7.19 -0.97 6.52
N LEU A 67 -6.83 -0.77 5.26
CA LEU A 67 -6.22 -1.79 4.43
C LEU A 67 -4.73 -1.84 4.74
N VAL A 68 -4.22 -3.02 5.08
CA VAL A 68 -2.79 -3.24 5.33
C VAL A 68 -2.28 -4.34 4.40
N ILE A 69 -1.33 -3.99 3.55
CA ILE A 69 -0.58 -4.92 2.71
C ILE A 69 0.80 -5.13 3.33
N THR A 70 1.17 -6.38 3.59
CA THR A 70 2.51 -6.77 4.06
C THR A 70 3.31 -7.27 2.88
N LEU A 71 4.46 -6.65 2.63
CA LEU A 71 5.36 -6.97 1.53
C LEU A 71 6.28 -8.14 1.91
N ASP A 72 6.64 -8.97 0.93
CA ASP A 72 7.68 -9.99 1.09
C ASP A 72 9.05 -9.40 0.79
N ASN A 73 10.12 -10.06 1.25
CA ASN A 73 11.49 -9.55 1.17
C ASN A 73 11.98 -9.36 -0.28
N ASP A 74 11.42 -10.05 -1.26
CA ASP A 74 11.78 -9.91 -2.67
C ASP A 74 10.80 -9.01 -3.46
N THR A 75 9.86 -8.35 -2.78
CA THR A 75 8.90 -7.45 -3.45
C THR A 75 9.66 -6.34 -4.18
N THR A 76 9.40 -6.21 -5.48
CA THR A 76 10.06 -5.22 -6.33
C THR A 76 9.39 -3.85 -6.25
N VAL A 77 10.13 -2.79 -6.60
CA VAL A 77 9.58 -1.44 -6.72
C VAL A 77 8.43 -1.39 -7.75
N ALA A 78 8.54 -2.15 -8.83
CA ALA A 78 7.49 -2.24 -9.85
C ALA A 78 6.20 -2.88 -9.30
N GLU A 79 6.33 -3.92 -8.49
CA GLU A 79 5.19 -4.57 -7.83
C GLU A 79 4.55 -3.68 -6.78
N VAL A 80 5.34 -2.93 -6.00
CA VAL A 80 4.79 -1.92 -5.06
C VAL A 80 3.94 -0.90 -5.82
N ASN A 81 4.42 -0.38 -6.95
CA ASN A 81 3.63 0.56 -7.78
C ASN A 81 2.35 -0.10 -8.32
N ALA A 82 2.44 -1.35 -8.79
CA ALA A 82 1.28 -2.10 -9.28
C ALA A 82 0.23 -2.35 -8.18
N ILE A 83 0.66 -2.66 -6.95
CA ILE A 83 -0.21 -2.81 -5.78
C ILE A 83 -0.94 -1.49 -5.51
N LEU A 84 -0.21 -0.37 -5.43
CA LEU A 84 -0.80 0.96 -5.19
C LEU A 84 -1.84 1.31 -6.26
N ASP A 85 -1.53 1.06 -7.53
CA ASP A 85 -2.42 1.28 -8.66
C ASP A 85 -3.61 0.31 -8.69
N ALA A 86 -3.58 -0.80 -7.95
CA ALA A 86 -4.66 -1.79 -7.86
C ALA A 86 -5.64 -1.53 -6.71
N ILE A 87 -5.31 -0.65 -5.75
CA ILE A 87 -6.18 -0.36 -4.60
C ILE A 87 -7.42 0.44 -5.04
N ARG A 88 -8.59 0.03 -4.56
CA ARG A 88 -9.89 0.61 -4.88
C ARG A 88 -10.67 0.97 -3.63
N TYR A 89 -11.49 2.01 -3.75
CA TYR A 89 -12.50 2.37 -2.77
C TYR A 89 -13.86 1.84 -3.21
N SER A 90 -14.65 1.33 -2.28
CA SER A 90 -16.08 1.06 -2.48
C SER A 90 -16.87 1.31 -1.20
N THR A 91 -18.19 1.36 -1.34
CA THR A 91 -19.13 1.35 -0.21
C THR A 91 -20.15 0.24 -0.43
N ASN A 92 -20.63 -0.37 0.65
CA ASN A 92 -21.73 -1.35 0.64
C ASN A 92 -23.08 -0.73 1.07
N SER A 93 -23.13 0.58 1.30
CA SER A 93 -24.35 1.28 1.68
C SER A 93 -25.09 1.83 0.47
N ASP A 94 -26.39 1.52 0.42
CA ASP A 94 -27.31 2.05 -0.58
C ASP A 94 -27.85 3.44 -0.21
N THR A 95 -27.52 3.96 0.98
CA THR A 95 -27.97 5.28 1.48
C THR A 95 -26.79 6.19 1.85
N PHE A 96 -25.61 5.88 1.32
CA PHE A 96 -24.39 6.63 1.61
C PHE A 96 -24.55 8.08 1.14
N THR A 97 -24.58 9.00 2.10
CA THR A 97 -24.54 10.42 1.80
C THR A 97 -23.14 10.71 1.28
N GLY A 98 -23.04 10.93 -0.02
CA GLY A 98 -21.78 11.23 -0.71
C GLY A 98 -20.97 12.35 -0.05
N GLY A 99 -19.72 12.51 -0.45
CA GLY A 99 -18.84 13.53 0.10
C GLY A 99 -17.39 13.31 -0.23
N GLU A 100 -16.55 14.27 0.16
CA GLU A 100 -15.11 14.12 0.02
C GLU A 100 -14.58 13.16 1.10
N ARG A 101 -13.72 12.23 0.69
CA ARG A 101 -12.92 11.40 1.58
C ARG A 101 -11.45 11.71 1.39
N THR A 102 -10.77 11.96 2.49
CA THR A 102 -9.31 12.02 2.50
C THR A 102 -8.79 10.60 2.65
N ILE A 103 -7.97 10.15 1.71
CA ILE A 103 -7.32 8.84 1.79
C ILE A 103 -5.86 9.07 2.13
N THR A 104 -5.37 8.38 3.16
CA THR A 104 -3.97 8.42 3.55
C THR A 104 -3.34 7.07 3.25
N THR A 105 -2.28 7.07 2.45
CA THR A 105 -1.48 5.90 2.14
C THR A 105 -0.09 6.10 2.73
N THR A 106 0.32 5.20 3.62
CA THR A 106 1.65 5.15 4.20
C THR A 106 2.38 3.93 3.69
N LEU A 107 3.53 4.13 3.05
CA LEU A 107 4.47 3.08 2.67
C LEU A 107 5.62 3.08 3.67
N SER A 108 5.85 1.95 4.32
CA SER A 108 6.97 1.69 5.24
C SER A 108 7.91 0.67 4.62
N ASP A 109 9.21 0.93 4.67
CA ASP A 109 10.25 0.07 4.09
C ASP A 109 10.61 -1.15 4.95
N GLY A 110 10.15 -1.23 6.20
CA GLY A 110 10.50 -2.32 7.11
C GLY A 110 12.01 -2.54 7.32
N ASN A 111 12.85 -1.50 7.17
CA ASN A 111 14.31 -1.57 7.07
C ASN A 111 14.87 -2.18 5.77
N ASN A 112 14.12 -2.15 4.67
CA ASN A 112 14.52 -2.63 3.35
C ASN A 112 15.10 -4.05 3.40
N VAL A 113 14.43 -4.97 4.11
CA VAL A 113 14.92 -6.35 4.22
C VAL A 113 14.79 -7.03 2.86
N GLN A 114 15.92 -7.48 2.31
CA GLN A 114 16.01 -8.16 1.01
C GLN A 114 16.72 -9.52 1.11
N PRO A 115 16.55 -10.44 0.14
CA PRO A 115 17.35 -11.65 0.04
C PRO A 115 18.83 -11.33 -0.16
N ASP A 116 19.73 -12.12 0.44
CA ASP A 116 21.18 -11.93 0.38
C ASP A 116 21.88 -12.60 -0.83
N GLY A 117 21.12 -12.98 -1.86
CA GLY A 117 21.61 -13.81 -2.98
C GLY A 117 21.78 -15.29 -2.62
N GLY A 118 21.48 -15.69 -1.38
CA GLY A 118 21.44 -17.06 -0.86
C GLY A 118 20.11 -17.37 -0.15
N THR A 119 20.17 -18.09 0.98
CA THR A 119 18.98 -18.40 1.81
C THR A 119 18.77 -17.40 2.96
N GLY A 120 19.58 -16.34 3.05
CA GLY A 120 19.54 -15.36 4.12
C GLY A 120 18.87 -14.06 3.68
N THR A 121 18.80 -13.12 4.61
CA THR A 121 18.33 -11.76 4.35
C THR A 121 19.35 -10.73 4.81
N VAL A 122 19.38 -9.60 4.11
CA VAL A 122 20.15 -8.41 4.49
C VAL A 122 19.19 -7.32 4.95
N ASN A 123 19.48 -6.73 6.11
CA ASN A 123 18.89 -5.45 6.49
C ASN A 123 19.76 -4.36 5.89
N ALA A 124 19.15 -3.49 5.10
CA ALA A 124 19.85 -2.45 4.39
C ALA A 124 19.31 -1.05 4.66
N GLY A 125 18.30 -0.93 5.53
CA GLY A 125 17.86 0.33 6.09
C GLY A 125 18.73 0.79 7.27
N GLY A 126 18.46 1.99 7.75
CA GLY A 126 19.00 2.48 9.01
C GLY A 126 18.54 1.63 10.21
N PRO A 127 18.88 2.01 11.45
CA PRO A 127 18.49 1.25 12.65
C PRO A 127 16.97 1.17 12.88
N ALA A 128 16.16 1.88 12.09
CA ALA A 128 14.71 1.90 12.17
C ALA A 128 14.06 2.05 10.78
N PRO A 129 12.84 1.52 10.59
CA PRO A 129 12.12 1.65 9.33
C PRO A 129 11.81 3.11 9.01
N LEU A 130 11.87 3.47 7.73
CA LEU A 130 11.41 4.76 7.25
C LEU A 130 10.05 4.61 6.57
N SER A 131 9.31 5.72 6.49
CA SER A 131 8.00 5.74 5.85
C SER A 131 7.79 7.00 5.02
N LYS A 132 7.09 6.85 3.89
CA LYS A 132 6.53 7.95 3.11
C LYS A 132 5.02 7.94 3.21
N MET A 133 4.42 9.12 3.25
CA MET A 133 2.98 9.30 3.29
C MET A 133 2.52 10.04 2.04
N LEU A 134 1.52 9.49 1.38
CA LEU A 134 0.76 10.13 0.30
C LEU A 134 -0.65 10.40 0.80
N THR A 135 -1.14 11.62 0.59
CA THR A 135 -2.52 12.00 0.91
C THR A 135 -3.26 12.34 -0.37
N SER A 136 -4.35 11.62 -0.62
CA SER A 136 -5.22 11.80 -1.77
C SER A 136 -6.63 12.19 -1.32
N LYS A 137 -7.42 12.74 -2.23
CA LYS A 137 -8.84 13.03 -2.00
C LYS A 137 -9.67 12.37 -3.09
N ILE A 138 -10.76 11.72 -2.68
CA ILE A 138 -11.77 11.19 -3.60
C ILE A 138 -13.11 11.85 -3.31
N THR A 139 -13.89 12.07 -4.36
CA THR A 139 -15.30 12.45 -4.20
C THR A 139 -16.14 11.20 -4.36
N VAL A 140 -16.88 10.86 -3.32
CA VAL A 140 -17.83 9.74 -3.35
C VAL A 140 -19.18 10.29 -3.75
N VAL A 141 -19.68 9.82 -4.89
CA VAL A 141 -21.04 10.11 -5.36
C VAL A 141 -21.95 8.96 -4.99
N GLU A 142 -23.12 9.29 -4.44
CA GLU A 142 -24.20 8.33 -4.21
C GLU A 142 -24.57 7.67 -5.54
N LYS A 143 -24.75 6.34 -5.54
CA LYS A 143 -25.38 5.62 -6.64
C LYS A 143 -26.71 5.06 -6.15
N ASN A 144 -27.79 5.78 -6.49
CA ASN A 144 -29.14 5.20 -6.54
C ASN A 144 -29.31 4.39 -7.82
#